data_AF-A0A6J7B038-F1
#
_entry.id   AF-A0A6J7B038-F1
#
_cell.length_a   1.000
_cell.length_b   1.000
_cell.length_c   1.000
_cell.angle_alpha   90.00
_cell.angle_beta   90.00
_cell.angle_gamma   90.00
#
_symmetry.space_group_name_H-M   'P 1'
#
loop_
_entity.id
_entity.type
_entity.pdbx_description
1 polymer ?
#
loop_
_entity_poly.entity_id
_entity_poly.type
_entity_poly.pdbx_seq_one_letter_code
_entity_poly.pdbx_strand_id
1 'polypeptide(L)'
;MPTLMPVTTTHLGEHLPLLDLLPNEQPLAWIRGGEGLVGWGIHATTTVSGPHRFADARLWWQKQLEGFAVSNSVHGSGTGPLLFTSFSFSPDEPSVLVIPQVIVGMKGGKSWITWIGSASQPVLNSEPAVFTSNPVSWIDDSNADADWKRRVTDSV
;
A
#
# COMPACT_ATOMS: atom_id res chain seq x y z
N MET A 1 13.10 -20.84 -19.41
CA MET A 1 11.99 -20.51 -18.50
C MET A 1 12.32 -19.19 -17.84
N PRO A 2 11.47 -18.15 -17.87
CA PRO A 2 11.71 -16.96 -17.08
C PRO A 2 11.72 -17.32 -15.59
N THR A 3 12.70 -16.81 -14.85
CA THR A 3 12.78 -16.99 -13.39
C THR A 3 11.70 -16.16 -12.73
N LEU A 4 10.80 -16.81 -11.98
CA LEU A 4 9.76 -16.13 -11.20
C LEU A 4 10.39 -15.33 -10.04
N MET A 5 9.80 -14.19 -9.71
CA MET A 5 10.21 -13.35 -8.59
C MET A 5 9.74 -13.99 -7.26
N PRO A 6 10.64 -14.30 -6.32
CA PRO A 6 10.23 -14.87 -5.03
C PRO A 6 9.40 -13.87 -4.22
N VAL A 7 8.33 -14.35 -3.59
CA VAL A 7 7.57 -13.62 -2.59
C VAL A 7 7.46 -14.50 -1.36
N THR A 8 8.09 -14.10 -0.26
CA THR A 8 8.13 -14.91 0.95
C THR A 8 7.32 -14.24 2.05
N THR A 9 6.48 -15.02 2.73
CA THR A 9 5.72 -14.58 3.90
C THR A 9 5.97 -15.52 5.07
N THR A 10 6.37 -14.94 6.20
CA THR A 10 6.69 -15.67 7.43
C THR A 10 6.05 -14.99 8.64
N HIS A 11 5.86 -15.77 9.71
CA HIS A 11 5.52 -15.20 11.02
C HIS A 11 6.64 -14.27 11.48
N LEU A 12 6.24 -13.15 12.09
CA LEU A 12 7.14 -12.17 12.65
C LEU A 12 7.08 -12.24 14.19
N GLY A 13 8.24 -12.05 14.83
CA GLY A 13 8.35 -12.00 16.28
C GLY A 13 7.94 -10.62 16.83
N GLU A 14 8.45 -10.28 18.02
CA GLU A 14 8.27 -8.94 18.58
C GLU A 14 8.89 -7.87 17.65
N HIS A 15 8.17 -6.76 17.51
CA HIS A 15 8.55 -5.60 16.70
C HIS A 15 7.87 -4.35 17.26
N LEU A 16 8.33 -3.17 16.82
CA LEU A 16 7.66 -1.90 17.15
C LEU A 16 6.21 -1.85 16.62
N PRO A 17 5.33 -1.00 17.17
CA PRO A 17 4.02 -0.73 16.56
C PRO A 17 4.12 -0.46 15.05
N LEU A 18 3.12 -0.88 14.27
CA LEU A 18 3.21 -0.88 12.80
C LEU A 18 3.63 0.48 12.20
N LEU A 19 3.13 1.60 12.76
CA LEU A 19 3.48 2.94 12.29
C LEU A 19 4.94 3.31 12.55
N ASP A 20 5.53 2.77 13.61
CA ASP A 20 6.91 3.04 14.01
C ASP A 20 7.92 2.23 13.18
N LEU A 21 7.44 1.24 12.41
CA LEU A 21 8.26 0.48 11.45
C LEU A 21 8.47 1.22 10.13
N LEU A 22 7.65 2.23 9.83
CA LEU A 22 7.65 2.89 8.52
C LEU A 22 8.92 3.72 8.31
N PRO A 23 9.62 3.55 7.17
CA PRO A 23 10.66 4.49 6.77
C PRO A 23 10.04 5.82 6.29
N ASN A 24 10.86 6.86 6.18
CA ASN A 24 10.42 8.17 5.70
C ASN A 24 10.08 8.20 4.19
N GLU A 25 10.49 7.18 3.43
CA GLU A 25 10.33 7.14 1.99
C GLU A 25 9.16 6.23 1.57
N GLN A 26 8.17 6.83 0.90
CA GLN A 26 7.04 6.14 0.27
C GLN A 26 6.32 5.14 1.21
N PRO A 27 5.96 5.55 2.44
CA PRO A 27 5.24 4.68 3.36
C PRO A 27 3.81 4.45 2.87
N LEU A 28 3.34 3.21 3.02
CA LEU A 28 1.96 2.81 2.79
C LEU A 28 1.39 2.26 4.09
N ALA A 29 0.18 2.69 4.47
CA ALA A 29 -0.45 2.24 5.70
C ALA A 29 -1.95 2.05 5.51
N TRP A 30 -2.46 0.93 6.02
CA TRP A 30 -3.88 0.67 6.21
C TRP A 30 -4.07 0.06 7.59
N ILE A 31 -4.36 0.92 8.58
CA ILE A 31 -4.35 0.57 10.01
C ILE A 31 -5.65 1.01 10.66
N ARG A 32 -6.17 0.17 11.56
CA ARG A 32 -7.30 0.49 12.44
C ARG A 32 -7.09 -0.18 13.80
N GLY A 33 -7.11 0.62 14.87
CA GLY A 33 -6.99 0.11 16.24
C GLY A 33 -5.65 -0.59 16.52
N GLY A 34 -4.57 -0.13 15.89
CA GLY A 34 -3.23 -0.74 16.00
C GLY A 34 -3.00 -1.92 15.05
N GLU A 35 -4.05 -2.55 14.53
CA GLU A 35 -3.97 -3.67 13.58
C GLU A 35 -4.08 -3.21 12.13
N GLY A 36 -3.58 -4.03 11.19
CA GLY A 36 -3.62 -3.73 9.77
C GLY A 36 -2.34 -4.09 9.05
N LEU A 37 -1.98 -3.26 8.07
CA LEU A 37 -0.84 -3.47 7.17
C LEU A 37 -0.06 -2.17 7.01
N VAL A 38 1.26 -2.28 7.03
CA VAL A 38 2.18 -1.24 6.56
C VAL A 38 3.06 -1.81 5.47
N GLY A 39 3.48 -0.98 4.53
CA GLY A 39 4.41 -1.38 3.49
C GLY A 39 5.32 -0.25 3.05
N TRP A 40 6.46 -0.64 2.49
CA TRP A 40 7.47 0.29 2.00
C TRP A 40 8.31 -0.34 0.88
N GLY A 41 9.10 0.52 0.23
CA GLY A 41 9.72 0.19 -1.05
C GLY A 41 8.67 0.01 -2.15
N ILE A 42 9.09 0.03 -3.41
CA ILE A 42 8.20 -0.21 -4.55
C ILE A 42 8.77 -1.35 -5.37
N HIS A 43 8.01 -2.45 -5.44
CA HIS A 43 8.33 -3.55 -6.34
C HIS A 43 7.86 -3.21 -7.75
N ALA A 44 6.60 -2.78 -7.86
CA ALA A 44 6.02 -2.30 -9.10
C ALA A 44 4.96 -1.24 -8.81
N THR A 45 4.84 -0.28 -9.73
CA THR A 45 3.82 0.77 -9.65
C THR A 45 3.28 1.05 -11.05
N THR A 46 2.02 1.45 -11.13
CA THR A 46 1.40 1.95 -12.37
C THR A 46 0.33 2.98 -12.05
N THR A 47 -0.04 3.73 -13.07
CA THR A 47 -1.24 4.57 -13.05
C THR A 47 -2.27 4.03 -14.03
N VAL A 48 -3.55 4.16 -13.71
CA VAL A 48 -4.69 3.83 -14.59
C VAL A 48 -5.69 4.99 -14.59
N SER A 49 -6.36 5.23 -15.71
CA SER A 49 -7.37 6.27 -15.86
C SER A 49 -8.45 5.83 -16.86
N GLY A 50 -9.49 6.63 -16.98
CA GLY A 50 -10.63 6.38 -17.86
C GLY A 50 -11.74 5.55 -17.24
N PRO A 51 -12.80 5.26 -18.02
CA PRO A 51 -13.97 4.51 -17.57
C PRO A 51 -13.65 3.05 -17.24
N HIS A 52 -12.57 2.49 -17.78
CA HIS A 52 -12.16 1.10 -17.58
C HIS A 52 -11.07 0.90 -16.51
N ARG A 53 -10.67 1.97 -15.82
CA ARG A 53 -9.52 1.97 -14.89
C ARG A 53 -9.52 0.86 -13.83
N PHE A 54 -10.69 0.44 -13.34
CA PHE A 54 -10.79 -0.67 -12.39
C PHE A 54 -10.51 -2.04 -13.03
N ALA A 55 -10.95 -2.24 -14.28
CA ALA A 55 -10.64 -3.43 -15.05
C ALA A 55 -9.15 -3.47 -15.42
N ASP A 56 -8.59 -2.34 -15.84
CA ASP A 56 -7.17 -2.21 -16.17
C ASP A 56 -6.28 -2.46 -14.94
N ALA A 57 -6.67 -1.93 -13.78
CA ALA A 57 -6.04 -2.22 -12.49
C ALA A 57 -6.01 -3.71 -12.17
N ARG A 58 -7.15 -4.41 -12.36
CA ARG A 58 -7.26 -5.84 -12.13
C ARG A 58 -6.38 -6.64 -13.09
N LEU A 59 -6.40 -6.30 -14.39
CA LEU A 59 -5.59 -6.97 -15.41
C LEU A 59 -4.09 -6.79 -15.13
N TRP A 60 -3.69 -5.57 -14.78
CA TRP A 60 -2.31 -5.29 -14.38
C TRP A 60 -1.91 -6.11 -13.15
N TRP A 61 -2.76 -6.16 -12.12
CA TRP A 61 -2.51 -6.95 -10.92
C TRP A 61 -2.34 -8.44 -11.23
N GLN A 62 -3.25 -9.02 -12.03
CA GLN A 62 -3.16 -10.44 -12.42
C GLN A 62 -1.85 -10.74 -13.15
N LYS A 63 -1.42 -9.85 -14.06
CA LYS A 63 -0.14 -9.98 -14.75
C LYS A 63 1.07 -9.93 -13.82
N GLN A 64 1.03 -9.12 -12.76
CA GLN A 64 2.10 -9.12 -11.74
C GLN A 64 2.15 -10.44 -10.98
N LEU A 65 0.99 -10.97 -10.59
CA LEU A 65 0.88 -12.25 -9.89
C LEU A 65 1.42 -13.44 -10.70
N GLU A 66 1.26 -13.44 -12.02
CA GLU A 66 1.84 -14.47 -12.92
C GLU A 66 3.37 -14.55 -12.83
N GLY A 67 4.02 -13.45 -12.44
CA GLY A 67 5.47 -13.37 -12.26
C GLY A 67 5.98 -13.80 -10.88
N PHE A 68 5.11 -14.16 -9.94
CA PHE A 68 5.49 -14.43 -8.55
C PHE A 68 5.58 -15.93 -8.22
N ALA A 69 6.64 -16.29 -7.51
CA ALA A 69 6.77 -17.57 -6.81
C ALA A 69 6.49 -17.35 -5.32
N VAL A 70 5.25 -17.60 -4.89
CA VAL A 70 4.79 -17.29 -3.53
C VAL A 70 5.07 -18.45 -2.57
N SER A 71 5.85 -18.19 -1.52
CA SER A 71 6.02 -19.04 -0.35
C SER A 71 5.39 -18.33 0.86
N ASN A 72 4.36 -18.93 1.45
CA ASN A 72 3.62 -18.31 2.54
C ASN A 72 3.29 -19.32 3.62
N SER A 73 4.01 -19.26 4.75
CA SER A 73 3.83 -20.18 5.88
C SER A 73 2.77 -19.73 6.89
N VAL A 74 2.22 -18.51 6.75
CA VAL A 74 1.26 -17.93 7.69
C VAL A 74 -0.18 -18.31 7.33
N HIS A 75 -0.47 -18.52 6.05
CA HIS A 75 -1.77 -18.95 5.51
C HIS A 75 -2.98 -18.07 5.93
N GLY A 76 -2.74 -16.83 6.34
CA GLY A 76 -3.76 -15.89 6.83
C GLY A 76 -4.33 -14.96 5.75
N SER A 77 -5.53 -14.43 5.96
CA SER A 77 -6.06 -13.35 5.13
C SER A 77 -5.17 -12.10 5.24
N GLY A 78 -4.81 -11.49 4.11
CA GLY A 78 -3.89 -10.34 4.06
C GLY A 78 -2.40 -10.71 4.08
N THR A 79 -2.06 -11.98 3.88
CA THR A 79 -0.68 -12.46 3.73
C THR A 79 -0.32 -12.67 2.26
N GLY A 80 0.97 -12.62 1.92
CA GLY A 80 1.43 -12.70 0.53
C GLY A 80 1.47 -11.33 -0.17
N PRO A 81 1.66 -11.30 -1.49
CA PRO A 81 1.79 -10.06 -2.22
C PRO A 81 0.48 -9.26 -2.13
N LEU A 82 0.61 -7.94 -1.89
CA LEU A 82 -0.52 -7.03 -1.75
C LEU A 82 -0.36 -5.84 -2.70
N LEU A 83 -1.51 -5.28 -3.09
CA LEU A 83 -1.60 -4.12 -3.94
C LEU A 83 -2.30 -3.00 -3.17
N PHE A 84 -1.60 -1.90 -2.91
CA PHE A 84 -2.17 -0.66 -2.41
C PHE A 84 -2.67 0.17 -3.59
N THR A 85 -3.91 0.66 -3.51
CA THR A 85 -4.52 1.43 -4.60
C THR A 85 -5.17 2.70 -4.07
N SER A 86 -4.95 3.81 -4.78
CA SER A 86 -5.71 5.04 -4.61
C SER A 86 -6.44 5.33 -5.92
N PHE A 87 -7.77 5.31 -5.89
CA PHE A 87 -8.59 5.58 -7.06
C PHE A 87 -9.16 7.01 -7.02
N SER A 88 -8.99 7.72 -8.13
CA SER A 88 -9.62 9.01 -8.38
C SER A 88 -11.15 8.87 -8.50
N PHE A 89 -11.85 9.91 -8.04
CA PHE A 89 -13.30 10.01 -8.22
C PHE A 89 -13.65 10.18 -9.70
N SER A 90 -13.01 11.16 -10.36
CA SER A 90 -13.20 11.38 -11.79
C SER A 90 -12.50 10.29 -12.62
N PRO A 91 -13.14 9.75 -13.67
CA PRO A 91 -12.47 8.85 -14.60
C PRO A 91 -11.31 9.54 -15.35
N ASP A 92 -11.33 10.87 -15.50
CA ASP A 92 -10.29 11.59 -16.26
C ASP A 92 -9.01 11.82 -15.46
N GLU A 93 -9.06 11.59 -14.14
CA GLU A 93 -7.92 11.74 -13.25
C GLU A 93 -7.20 10.40 -13.02
N PRO A 94 -5.87 10.40 -12.84
CA PRO A 94 -5.11 9.17 -12.62
C PRO A 94 -5.41 8.54 -11.26
N SER A 95 -5.55 7.22 -11.27
CA SER A 95 -5.52 6.35 -10.08
C SER A 95 -4.15 5.67 -10.00
N VAL A 96 -3.64 5.46 -8.79
CA VAL A 96 -2.28 4.93 -8.55
C VAL A 96 -2.35 3.56 -7.89
N LEU A 97 -1.52 2.64 -8.38
CA LEU A 97 -1.39 1.27 -7.93
C LEU A 97 0.05 1.02 -7.51
N VAL A 98 0.27 0.51 -6.30
CA VAL A 98 1.61 0.22 -5.76
C VAL A 98 1.64 -1.17 -5.14
N ILE A 99 2.57 -2.00 -5.63
CA ILE A 99 2.97 -3.24 -4.96
C ILE A 99 4.23 -2.90 -4.13
N PRO A 100 4.14 -2.85 -2.80
CA PRO A 100 5.31 -2.62 -1.97
C PRO A 100 6.31 -3.77 -2.03
N GLN A 101 7.59 -3.48 -1.78
CA GLN A 101 8.62 -4.53 -1.67
C GLN A 101 8.53 -5.29 -0.36
N VAL A 102 8.17 -4.58 0.72
CA VAL A 102 8.05 -5.14 2.07
C VAL A 102 6.70 -4.76 2.64
N ILE A 103 6.03 -5.70 3.28
CA ILE A 103 4.76 -5.53 3.96
C ILE A 103 4.89 -6.16 5.35
N VAL A 104 4.48 -5.44 6.39
CA VAL A 104 4.30 -5.98 7.73
C VAL A 104 2.83 -5.86 8.10
N GLY A 105 2.25 -6.98 8.54
CA GLY A 105 0.86 -7.05 8.95
C GLY A 105 0.71 -7.51 10.39
N MET A 106 -0.36 -7.07 11.03
CA MET A 106 -0.76 -7.52 12.35
C MET A 106 -2.27 -7.70 12.43
N LYS A 107 -2.72 -8.83 12.98
CA LYS A 107 -4.14 -9.13 13.21
C LYS A 107 -4.31 -10.12 14.36
N GLY A 108 -5.20 -9.81 15.30
CA GLY A 108 -5.44 -10.63 16.48
C GLY A 108 -4.18 -10.90 17.31
N GLY A 109 -3.30 -9.89 17.43
CA GLY A 109 -2.00 -10.02 18.12
C GLY A 109 -0.95 -10.90 17.43
N LYS A 110 -1.22 -11.38 16.21
CA LYS A 110 -0.24 -12.13 15.39
C LYS A 110 0.28 -11.24 14.28
N SER A 111 1.59 -11.25 14.08
CA SER A 111 2.24 -10.50 13.01
C SER A 111 2.94 -11.39 11.99
N TRP A 112 3.12 -10.81 10.81
CA TRP A 112 3.84 -11.43 9.70
C TRP A 112 4.57 -10.38 8.89
N ILE A 113 5.58 -10.82 8.17
CA ILE A 113 6.27 -10.03 7.15
C ILE A 113 6.15 -10.73 5.81
N THR A 114 5.84 -9.96 4.77
CA THR A 114 5.96 -10.37 3.38
C THR A 114 7.02 -9.53 2.70
N TRP A 115 7.92 -10.14 1.94
CA TRP A 115 8.85 -9.40 1.09
C TRP A 115 8.98 -10.03 -0.29
N ILE A 116 9.25 -9.17 -1.28
CA ILE A 116 9.42 -9.52 -2.69
C ILE A 116 10.89 -9.40 -3.08
N GLY A 117 11.46 -10.47 -3.61
CA GLY A 117 12.85 -10.55 -4.05
C GLY A 117 13.63 -11.71 -3.43
N SER A 118 14.82 -11.97 -3.96
CA SER A 118 15.68 -13.09 -3.55
C SER A 118 16.55 -12.81 -2.32
N ALA A 119 16.48 -11.60 -1.77
CA ALA A 119 17.23 -11.24 -0.57
C ALA A 119 16.66 -11.94 0.67
N SER A 120 17.48 -12.01 1.72
CA SER A 120 17.05 -12.46 3.05
C SER A 120 15.94 -11.57 3.60
N GLN A 121 15.25 -12.06 4.63
CA GLN A 121 14.21 -11.31 5.33
C GLN A 121 14.72 -9.90 5.70
N PRO A 122 13.98 -8.83 5.35
CA PRO A 122 14.35 -7.46 5.72
C PRO A 122 14.49 -7.30 7.24
N VAL A 123 15.52 -6.56 7.65
CA VAL A 123 15.70 -6.16 9.05
C VAL A 123 14.76 -4.98 9.34
N LEU A 124 13.97 -5.09 10.41
CA LEU A 124 13.04 -4.05 10.84
C LEU A 124 13.73 -3.07 11.79
N ASN A 125 13.24 -1.83 11.79
CA ASN A 125 13.69 -0.82 12.75
C ASN A 125 13.39 -1.28 14.18
N SER A 126 14.38 -1.15 15.06
CA SER A 126 14.25 -1.42 16.50
C SER A 126 13.97 -0.16 17.33
N GLU A 127 14.12 1.01 16.72
CA GLU A 127 13.83 2.30 17.35
C GLU A 127 12.87 3.12 16.46
N PRO A 128 11.87 3.79 17.06
CA PRO A 128 10.93 4.60 16.31
C PRO A 128 11.62 5.80 15.68
N ALA A 129 11.18 6.17 14.48
CA ALA A 129 11.67 7.37 13.82
C ALA A 129 11.29 8.63 14.62
N VAL A 130 12.22 9.59 14.71
CA VAL A 130 11.96 10.89 15.31
C VAL A 130 11.36 11.80 14.26
N PHE A 131 10.06 12.11 14.38
CA PHE A 131 9.38 13.03 13.47
C PHE A 131 9.43 14.46 13.99
N THR A 132 9.84 15.40 13.14
CA THR A 132 9.60 16.82 13.39
C THR A 132 8.20 17.17 12.95
N SER A 133 7.47 17.94 13.75
CA SER A 133 6.14 18.43 13.37
C SER A 133 6.27 19.28 12.10
N ASN A 134 5.55 18.90 11.05
CA ASN A 134 5.44 19.71 9.84
C ASN A 134 4.47 20.88 10.10
N PRO A 135 4.77 22.09 9.61
CA PRO A 135 3.85 23.21 9.75
C PRO A 135 2.53 22.91 9.02
N VAL A 136 1.42 23.15 9.70
CA VAL A 136 0.08 23.05 9.10
C VAL A 136 -0.24 24.39 8.45
N SER A 137 -0.50 24.37 7.14
CA SER A 137 -0.99 25.54 6.39
C SER A 137 -2.47 25.36 6.06
N TRP A 138 -3.27 26.41 6.26
CA TRP A 138 -4.65 26.47 5.82
C TRP A 138 -4.72 27.27 4.52
N ILE A 139 -5.41 26.74 3.52
CA ILE A 139 -5.73 27.45 2.28
C ILE A 139 -7.21 27.77 2.35
N ASP A 140 -7.55 29.06 2.32
CA ASP A 140 -8.93 29.52 2.21
C ASP A 140 -9.21 29.80 0.73
N ASP A 141 -10.05 28.97 0.12
CA ASP A 141 -10.53 29.17 -1.25
C ASP A 141 -11.97 29.64 -1.18
N SER A 142 -12.17 30.95 -1.41
CA SER A 142 -13.47 31.60 -1.36
C SER A 142 -14.49 31.02 -2.36
N ASN A 143 -14.02 30.30 -3.39
CA ASN A 143 -14.88 29.69 -4.40
C ASN A 143 -15.17 28.21 -4.13
N ALA A 144 -14.50 27.57 -3.15
CA ALA A 144 -14.61 26.13 -2.91
C ALA A 144 -16.06 25.69 -2.64
N ASP A 145 -16.83 26.47 -1.89
CA ASP A 145 -18.25 26.16 -1.60
C ASP A 145 -19.13 26.24 -2.85
N ALA A 146 -18.95 27.28 -3.68
CA ALA A 146 -19.70 27.44 -4.93
C ALA A 146 -19.35 26.35 -5.95
N ASP A 147 -18.07 26.01 -6.10
CA ASP A 147 -17.61 24.95 -6.99
C ASP A 147 -18.04 23.56 -6.52
N TRP A 148 -18.02 23.30 -5.22
CA TRP A 148 -18.54 22.04 -4.66
C TRP A 148 -20.04 21.89 -4.94
N LYS A 149 -20.85 22.92 -4.64
CA LYS A 149 -22.31 22.91 -4.91
C LYS A 149 -22.62 22.69 -6.38
N ARG A 150 -21.88 23.33 -7.28
CA ARG A 150 -22.01 23.14 -8.72
C ARG A 150 -21.73 21.69 -9.12
N ARG A 151 -20.59 21.13 -8.68
CA ARG A 151 -20.23 19.73 -8.97
C ARG A 151 -21.27 18.72 -8.45
N VAL A 152 -21.87 18.96 -7.27
CA VAL A 152 -22.94 18.13 -6.72
C VAL A 152 -24.25 18.26 -7.51
N THR A 153 -24.56 19.45 -8.01
CA THR A 153 -25.78 19.68 -8.81
C THR A 153 -25.68 19.02 -10.19
N ASP A 154 -24.51 19.10 -10.83
CA ASP A 154 -24.25 18.54 -12.16
C ASP A 154 -24.18 16.99 -12.17
N SER A 155 -24.22 16.33 -11.00
CA SER A 155 -24.12 14.88 -10.86
C SER A 155 -25.45 14.15 -10.61
N VAL A 156 -26.59 14.86 -10.78
CA VAL A 156 -27.96 14.31 -10.72
C VAL A 156 -28.54 14.07 -12.11
#